data_AF-A0A553IC69-F1
#
_entry.id   AF-A0A553IC69-F1
#
_cell.length_a   1.000
_cell.length_b   1.000
_cell.length_c   1.000
_cell.angle_alpha   90.00
_cell.angle_beta   90.00
_cell.angle_gamma   90.00
#
_symmetry.space_group_name_H-M   'P 1'
#
loop_
_entity.id
_entity.type
_entity.pdbx_description
1 polymer ?
#
loop_
_entity_poly.entity_id
_entity_poly.type
_entity_poly.pdbx_seq_one_letter_code
_entity_poly.pdbx_strand_id
1 'polypeptide(L)'
;MGLQSDIQVEEALDERSVPAREQGECCLRRLWNSPTWYRRAPVPQSYPPTSSIPKTSQERLALASPDNPSATAKTILYLAYGSNLCAETFLGRRGIRPISQINVSAPAFDLSFDLPGIPYNEPCFANTRPRKIPKPPVIPGKPPKFPPPPPPYSAAPPSSNPTWSKGLYGVVYEVTPEDYANIIKTEGGGQGYHDVLTPCFELPPALHVPEKPPFPELPKPFLAHTLYAPSLPGLPGDDDKDDPKNPGKGDGDDDDDDKDPRKQPWFRRLLLPVHRPDPDYAQASARYLKLIRDGAREHALPDDYQAYLASLQSYTMTSVRQQIGRVLFIIAALPLLLLMIGLGRLLADDVGRTPRWLGIATTACMNFLWAVYDGFFKPLFGDGERTMPEQEARAAAATVIILTDSAKSEKNRLLGDW
;
A
#
# COMPACT_ATOMS: atom_id res chain seq x y z
N MET A 1 -1.95 49.24 62.98
CA MET A 1 -2.79 49.84 61.91
C MET A 1 -1.84 50.47 60.91
N GLY A 2 -1.76 50.17 59.62
CA GLY A 2 -2.28 49.12 58.74
C GLY A 2 -1.10 48.65 57.85
N LEU A 3 -1.06 47.43 57.30
CA LEU A 3 -1.83 46.91 56.15
C LEU A 3 -1.72 47.76 54.89
N GLN A 4 -0.83 47.35 53.96
CA GLN A 4 -1.00 47.09 52.51
C GLN A 4 0.40 46.97 51.87
N SER A 5 0.96 45.77 51.64
CA SER A 5 0.74 44.81 50.55
C SER A 5 1.20 45.31 49.16
N ASP A 6 2.52 45.26 48.93
CA ASP A 6 3.10 45.24 47.59
C ASP A 6 3.24 43.78 47.12
N ILE A 7 2.64 43.52 45.96
CA ILE A 7 2.63 42.24 45.28
C ILE A 7 3.97 42.10 44.54
N GLN A 8 4.86 41.23 45.05
CA GLN A 8 5.92 40.66 44.24
C GLN A 8 5.49 39.29 43.73
N VAL A 9 5.69 39.11 42.43
CA VAL A 9 5.42 37.90 41.65
C VAL A 9 6.34 36.79 42.16
N GLU A 10 5.77 35.80 42.84
CA GLU A 10 6.45 34.58 43.25
C GLU A 10 6.34 33.55 42.12
N GLU A 11 7.50 33.21 41.57
CA GLU A 11 7.74 32.21 40.55
C GLU A 11 7.49 30.81 41.15
N ALA A 12 6.29 30.26 40.92
CA ALA A 12 5.94 28.91 41.38
C ALA A 12 6.07 27.91 40.22
N LEU A 13 7.14 27.11 40.33
CA LEU A 13 7.32 25.80 39.71
C LEU A 13 6.08 24.92 39.92
N ASP A 14 5.54 24.36 38.83
CA ASP A 14 4.89 23.04 38.89
C ASP A 14 5.25 22.26 37.61
N GLU A 15 6.42 21.60 37.68
CA GLU A 15 6.79 20.50 36.81
C GLU A 15 5.84 19.32 37.07
N ARG A 16 4.85 19.12 36.19
CA ARG A 16 4.30 17.79 35.93
C ARG A 16 4.66 17.34 34.54
N SER A 17 5.92 16.92 34.43
CA SER A 17 6.40 16.05 33.37
C SER A 17 5.60 14.74 33.37
N VAL A 18 4.65 14.61 32.44
CA VAL A 18 4.09 13.30 32.08
C VAL A 18 5.15 12.58 31.25
N PRO A 19 5.68 11.42 31.67
CA PRO A 19 6.78 10.77 30.97
C PRO A 19 6.30 10.23 29.62
N ALA A 20 6.86 10.77 28.54
CA ALA A 20 6.73 10.26 27.18
C ALA A 20 7.41 8.87 27.12
N ARG A 21 6.61 7.83 27.29
CA ARG A 21 7.02 6.44 27.06
C ARG A 21 6.28 5.93 25.83
N GLU A 22 7.02 5.20 24.99
CA GLU A 22 6.61 4.54 23.74
C GLU A 22 6.84 5.32 22.44
N GLN A 23 8.12 5.51 22.08
CA GLN A 23 8.51 5.91 20.72
C GLN A 23 9.69 5.06 20.23
N GLY A 24 9.50 4.32 19.14
CA GLY A 24 10.63 3.63 18.49
C GLY A 24 10.30 2.41 17.64
N GLU A 25 9.40 2.48 16.64
CA GLU A 25 8.98 1.25 15.91
C GLU A 25 8.75 1.46 14.41
N CYS A 26 9.52 0.74 13.59
CA CYS A 26 9.36 0.63 12.14
C CYS A 26 8.32 -0.46 11.74
N CYS A 27 7.99 -0.51 10.44
CA CYS A 27 6.99 -1.38 9.80
C CYS A 27 6.99 -2.86 10.19
N LEU A 28 8.14 -3.39 10.61
CA LEU A 28 8.24 -4.78 11.01
C LEU A 28 7.44 -5.07 12.29
N ARG A 29 7.28 -4.11 13.21
CA ARG A 29 6.44 -4.36 14.40
C ARG A 29 4.94 -4.32 14.09
N ARG A 30 4.51 -3.71 12.99
CA ARG A 30 3.08 -3.68 12.60
C ARG A 30 2.65 -4.88 11.77
N LEU A 31 3.56 -5.46 10.99
CA LEU A 31 3.37 -6.81 10.43
C LEU A 31 3.30 -7.89 11.53
N TRP A 32 3.97 -7.66 12.67
CA TRP A 32 4.11 -8.65 13.75
C TRP A 32 3.15 -8.48 14.94
N ASN A 33 2.63 -7.28 15.24
CA ASN A 33 1.65 -7.08 16.32
C ASN A 33 0.23 -7.59 15.99
N SER A 34 0.06 -8.35 14.91
CA SER A 34 -1.11 -9.20 14.65
C SER A 34 -0.79 -10.68 14.87
N PRO A 35 -0.64 -11.15 16.13
CA PRO A 35 -0.84 -12.56 16.40
C PRO A 35 -2.33 -12.84 16.18
N THR A 36 -2.65 -13.67 15.18
CA THR A 36 -3.98 -14.23 14.99
C THR A 36 -4.31 -15.16 16.14
N TRP A 37 -4.79 -14.59 17.24
CA TRP A 37 -5.75 -15.16 18.19
C TRP A 37 -6.10 -14.08 19.23
N TYR A 38 -7.38 -13.71 19.30
CA TYR A 38 -8.00 -12.97 20.42
C TYR A 38 -7.14 -11.92 21.16
N ARG A 39 -6.64 -10.89 20.47
CA ARG A 39 -6.54 -9.59 21.16
C ARG A 39 -7.93 -8.98 21.06
N ARG A 40 -8.62 -8.87 22.21
CA ARG A 40 -9.89 -8.16 22.37
C ARG A 40 -9.88 -6.96 21.42
N ALA A 41 -10.92 -6.81 20.61
CA ALA A 41 -11.18 -5.54 19.94
C ALA A 41 -10.91 -4.43 20.96
N PRO A 42 -10.16 -3.36 20.60
CA PRO A 42 -9.98 -2.25 21.52
C PRO A 42 -11.35 -1.90 22.11
N VAL A 43 -11.38 -1.71 23.44
CA VAL A 43 -12.61 -1.42 24.18
C VAL A 43 -13.41 -0.40 23.37
N PRO A 44 -14.71 -0.65 23.09
CA PRO A 44 -15.47 0.25 22.24
C PRO A 44 -15.38 1.65 22.85
N GLN A 45 -14.77 2.58 22.12
CA GLN A 45 -14.55 4.01 22.43
C GLN A 45 -13.28 4.40 23.21
N SER A 46 -12.07 4.11 22.69
CA SER A 46 -10.86 4.86 23.08
C SER A 46 -10.55 6.07 22.18
N TYR A 47 -11.29 6.27 21.09
CA TYR A 47 -11.09 7.36 20.13
C TYR A 47 -12.44 7.89 19.61
N PRO A 48 -12.53 9.18 19.25
CA PRO A 48 -13.77 9.78 18.76
C PRO A 48 -14.07 9.34 17.30
N PRO A 49 -15.33 9.43 16.84
CA PRO A 49 -15.70 9.08 15.47
C PRO A 49 -15.10 10.05 14.44
N THR A 50 -14.96 9.63 13.18
CA THR A 50 -14.48 10.47 12.07
C THR A 50 -15.30 11.75 11.88
N SER A 51 -16.59 11.71 12.23
CA SER A 51 -17.50 12.86 12.18
C SER A 51 -17.16 13.96 13.19
N SER A 52 -16.33 13.67 14.20
CA SER A 52 -15.83 14.67 15.15
C SER A 52 -14.71 15.54 14.58
N ILE A 53 -14.06 15.10 13.51
CA ILE A 53 -12.96 15.82 12.86
C ILE A 53 -13.59 16.92 11.98
N PRO A 54 -13.23 18.19 12.16
CA PRO A 54 -13.81 19.28 11.38
C PRO A 54 -13.41 19.20 9.91
N LYS A 55 -14.27 19.72 9.03
CA LYS A 55 -13.95 19.79 7.59
C LYS A 55 -12.88 20.84 7.33
N THR A 56 -11.94 20.57 6.43
CA THR A 56 -10.92 21.56 6.00
C THR A 56 -11.59 22.77 5.36
N SER A 57 -11.22 23.99 5.77
CA SER A 57 -11.79 25.23 5.23
C SER A 57 -11.21 25.61 3.87
N GLN A 58 -11.98 26.33 3.05
CA GLN A 58 -11.52 26.79 1.72
C GLN A 58 -10.28 27.69 1.80
N GLU A 59 -10.17 28.52 2.85
CA GLU A 59 -8.98 29.34 3.09
C GLU A 59 -7.72 28.48 3.28
N ARG A 60 -7.82 27.36 4.00
CA ARG A 60 -6.71 26.43 4.22
C ARG A 60 -6.33 25.68 2.94
N LEU A 61 -7.32 25.30 2.13
CA LEU A 61 -7.06 24.69 0.82
C LEU A 61 -6.37 25.68 -0.13
N ALA A 62 -6.78 26.95 -0.11
CA ALA A 62 -6.16 27.99 -0.92
C ALA A 62 -4.68 28.24 -0.56
N LEU A 63 -4.29 28.05 0.71
CA LEU A 63 -2.89 28.08 1.14
C LEU A 63 -2.06 26.92 0.57
N ALA A 64 -2.68 25.77 0.34
CA ALA A 64 -2.04 24.59 -0.26
C ALA A 64 -2.18 24.54 -1.80
N SER A 65 -2.62 25.64 -2.41
CA SER A 65 -2.69 25.77 -3.87
C SER A 65 -1.28 25.73 -4.48
N PRO A 66 -1.09 25.09 -5.65
CA PRO A 66 0.19 25.14 -6.38
C PRO A 66 0.69 26.56 -6.68
N ASP A 67 -0.22 27.55 -6.70
CA ASP A 67 0.10 28.95 -6.98
C ASP A 67 0.70 29.70 -5.76
N ASN A 68 0.77 29.08 -4.57
CA ASN A 68 1.30 29.70 -3.35
C ASN A 68 2.39 28.83 -2.66
N PRO A 69 3.60 28.71 -3.25
CA PRO A 69 4.68 27.89 -2.71
C PRO A 69 5.36 28.49 -1.45
N SER A 70 5.00 29.70 -1.02
CA SER A 70 5.69 30.46 0.03
C SER A 70 4.99 30.43 1.40
N ALA A 71 3.84 29.76 1.53
CA ALA A 71 3.23 29.59 2.84
C ALA A 71 4.06 28.58 3.64
N THR A 72 4.73 29.04 4.70
CA THR A 72 5.30 28.18 5.75
C THR A 72 4.16 27.47 6.46
N ALA A 73 3.65 26.41 5.84
CA ALA A 73 2.55 25.63 6.36
C ALA A 73 3.00 24.99 7.67
N LYS A 74 2.38 25.40 8.78
CA LYS A 74 2.58 24.79 10.11
C LYS A 74 2.01 23.37 10.19
N THR A 75 1.30 22.94 9.15
CA THR A 75 0.54 21.71 9.06
C THR A 75 0.79 21.06 7.70
N ILE A 76 0.57 19.76 7.62
CA ILE A 76 0.81 18.94 6.43
C ILE A 76 -0.51 18.32 5.98
N LEU A 77 -0.82 18.44 4.69
CA LEU A 77 -1.95 17.75 4.07
C LEU A 77 -1.52 16.36 3.64
N TYR A 78 -2.08 15.33 4.27
CA TYR A 78 -1.76 13.92 4.01
C TYR A 78 -2.95 13.18 3.41
N LEU A 79 -2.80 12.69 2.18
CA LEU A 79 -3.78 11.85 1.48
C LEU A 79 -3.66 10.38 1.92
N ALA A 80 -4.70 9.90 2.60
CA ALA A 80 -4.91 8.51 2.92
C ALA A 80 -5.81 7.82 1.88
N TYR A 81 -5.40 6.63 1.43
CA TYR A 81 -6.15 5.80 0.48
C TYR A 81 -6.24 4.31 0.89
N GLY A 82 -5.39 3.88 1.82
CA GLY A 82 -5.33 2.51 2.33
C GLY A 82 -5.90 2.39 3.74
N SER A 83 -5.21 1.63 4.61
CA SER A 83 -5.68 1.40 5.98
C SER A 83 -5.88 2.65 6.83
N ASN A 84 -5.21 3.77 6.50
CA ASN A 84 -5.39 5.05 7.18
C ASN A 84 -6.75 5.72 6.92
N LEU A 85 -7.57 5.20 6.01
CA LEU A 85 -8.97 5.62 5.89
C LEU A 85 -9.81 5.26 7.11
N CYS A 86 -9.44 4.21 7.86
CA CYS A 86 -10.24 3.73 8.99
C CYS A 86 -9.82 4.41 10.29
N ALA A 87 -10.78 4.94 11.05
CA ALA A 87 -10.54 5.56 12.35
C ALA A 87 -9.88 4.61 13.35
N GLU A 88 -10.22 3.31 13.34
CA GLU A 88 -9.56 2.30 14.17
C GLU A 88 -8.04 2.32 13.96
N THR A 89 -7.63 2.52 12.72
CA THR A 89 -6.25 2.47 12.31
C THR A 89 -5.55 3.82 12.49
N PHE A 90 -6.18 4.91 12.05
CA PHE A 90 -5.61 6.25 12.08
C PHE A 90 -5.68 6.90 13.46
N LEU A 91 -6.87 6.94 14.09
CA LEU A 91 -7.07 7.54 15.41
C LEU A 91 -6.75 6.57 16.54
N GLY A 92 -7.11 5.30 16.40
CA GLY A 92 -6.90 4.27 17.42
C GLY A 92 -5.45 3.79 17.47
N ARG A 93 -5.07 2.94 16.51
CA ARG A 93 -3.78 2.25 16.50
C ARG A 93 -2.57 3.16 16.27
N ARG A 94 -2.72 4.27 15.54
CA ARG A 94 -1.63 5.25 15.32
C ARG A 94 -1.65 6.40 16.33
N GLY A 95 -2.78 6.64 16.99
CA GLY A 95 -2.89 7.75 17.93
C GLY A 95 -2.87 9.13 17.27
N ILE A 96 -3.01 9.21 15.94
CA ILE A 96 -2.97 10.49 15.20
C ILE A 96 -4.24 11.27 15.51
N ARG A 97 -4.13 12.60 15.60
CA ARG A 97 -5.26 13.49 15.82
C ARG A 97 -5.27 14.57 14.74
N PRO A 98 -5.97 14.34 13.62
CA PRO A 98 -5.99 15.30 12.53
C PRO A 98 -6.72 16.58 12.95
N ILE A 99 -6.19 17.70 12.46
CA ILE A 99 -6.72 19.06 12.68
C ILE A 99 -7.99 19.25 11.87
N SER A 100 -8.00 18.76 10.63
CA SER A 100 -9.16 18.79 9.74
C SER A 100 -9.10 17.64 8.73
N GLN A 101 -10.20 17.38 8.04
CA GLN A 101 -10.27 16.38 6.98
C GLN A 101 -11.13 16.80 5.80
N ILE A 102 -10.87 16.23 4.63
CA ILE A 102 -11.67 16.44 3.43
C ILE A 102 -11.60 15.24 2.48
N ASN A 103 -12.73 14.85 1.90
CA ASN A 103 -12.79 13.77 0.91
C ASN A 103 -12.30 14.30 -0.44
N VAL A 104 -11.45 13.54 -1.12
CA VAL A 104 -10.83 13.99 -2.37
C VAL A 104 -10.76 12.92 -3.44
N SER A 105 -10.66 13.39 -4.68
CA SER A 105 -10.20 12.64 -5.84
C SER A 105 -8.77 13.04 -6.18
N ALA A 106 -7.88 12.07 -6.31
CA ALA A 106 -6.52 12.20 -6.81
C ALA A 106 -6.41 11.46 -8.15
N PRO A 107 -6.78 12.11 -9.28
CA PRO A 107 -6.92 11.45 -10.58
C PRO A 107 -5.58 11.04 -11.20
N ALA A 108 -4.46 11.49 -10.66
CA ALA A 108 -3.11 11.11 -11.11
C ALA A 108 -2.76 9.65 -10.78
N PHE A 109 -3.47 9.04 -9.83
CA PHE A 109 -3.19 7.70 -9.34
C PHE A 109 -4.38 6.75 -9.49
N ASP A 110 -4.07 5.46 -9.63
CA ASP A 110 -4.98 4.34 -9.45
C ASP A 110 -4.65 3.59 -8.15
N LEU A 111 -5.68 3.06 -7.48
CA LEU A 111 -5.50 2.18 -6.32
C LEU A 111 -5.07 0.78 -6.79
N SER A 112 -4.01 0.26 -6.21
CA SER A 112 -3.53 -1.10 -6.44
C SER A 112 -3.26 -1.87 -5.15
N PHE A 113 -3.06 -3.18 -5.25
CA PHE A 113 -2.70 -4.05 -4.13
C PHE A 113 -1.43 -4.87 -4.44
N ASP A 114 -0.32 -4.18 -4.70
CA ASP A 114 0.97 -4.79 -5.06
C ASP A 114 2.10 -4.51 -4.08
N LEU A 115 1.85 -3.81 -2.97
CA LEU A 115 2.88 -3.72 -1.94
C LEU A 115 2.99 -5.10 -1.26
N PRO A 116 4.15 -5.78 -1.32
CA PRO A 116 4.30 -7.11 -0.76
C PRO A 116 4.21 -7.10 0.78
N GLY A 117 3.44 -8.04 1.32
CA GLY A 117 3.35 -8.31 2.75
C GLY A 117 3.95 -9.68 3.11
N ILE A 118 3.22 -10.47 3.88
CA ILE A 118 3.62 -11.83 4.28
C ILE A 118 2.72 -12.86 3.59
N PRO A 119 3.28 -13.76 2.76
CA PRO A 119 2.52 -14.81 2.10
C PRO A 119 1.64 -15.62 3.06
N TYR A 120 0.51 -16.12 2.54
CA TYR A 120 -0.52 -16.88 3.24
C TYR A 120 -1.29 -16.15 4.34
N ASN A 121 -0.89 -14.94 4.72
CA ASN A 121 -1.51 -14.22 5.84
C ASN A 121 -2.02 -12.85 5.40
N GLU A 122 -1.10 -11.95 5.05
CA GLU A 122 -1.40 -10.62 4.52
C GLU A 122 -0.50 -10.40 3.31
N PRO A 123 -0.83 -11.03 2.16
CA PRO A 123 0.11 -11.17 1.07
C PRO A 123 0.45 -9.84 0.41
N CYS A 124 -0.48 -8.90 0.37
CA CYS A 124 -0.24 -7.56 -0.14
C CYS A 124 -1.08 -6.48 0.56
N PHE A 125 -0.64 -5.23 0.38
CA PHE A 125 -1.29 -4.02 0.89
C PHE A 125 -1.54 -3.02 -0.24
N ALA A 126 -2.37 -2.01 0.04
CA ALA A 126 -2.72 -0.98 -0.91
C ALA A 126 -1.50 -0.12 -1.26
N ASN A 127 -1.33 0.18 -2.54
CA ASN A 127 -0.36 1.11 -3.09
C ASN A 127 -1.09 2.02 -4.11
N THR A 128 -0.39 3.03 -4.61
CA THR A 128 -0.86 3.85 -5.72
C THR A 128 -0.05 3.54 -6.97
N ARG A 129 -0.65 3.69 -8.16
CA ARG A 129 0.10 3.63 -9.43
C ARG A 129 -0.18 4.88 -10.24
N PRO A 130 0.83 5.50 -10.86
CA PRO A 130 0.61 6.58 -11.81
C PRO A 130 -0.36 6.10 -12.90
N ARG A 131 -1.47 6.82 -13.05
CA ARG A 131 -2.49 6.49 -14.03
C ARG A 131 -1.97 6.76 -15.44
N LYS A 132 -2.01 5.75 -16.31
CA LYS A 132 -1.80 5.92 -17.76
C LYS A 132 -3.04 6.58 -18.35
N ILE A 133 -3.03 7.91 -18.49
CA ILE A 133 -4.14 8.63 -19.13
C ILE A 133 -4.25 8.14 -20.59
N PRO A 134 -5.43 7.66 -21.05
CA PRO A 134 -5.62 7.34 -22.46
C PRO A 134 -5.26 8.56 -23.29
N LYS A 135 -4.42 8.38 -24.33
CA LYS A 135 -4.10 9.47 -25.26
C LYS A 135 -5.43 10.06 -25.74
N PRO A 136 -5.62 11.39 -25.69
CA PRO A 136 -6.86 12.00 -26.15
C PRO A 136 -7.17 11.50 -27.56
N PRO A 137 -8.45 11.20 -27.87
CA PRO A 137 -8.81 10.73 -29.19
C PRO A 137 -8.28 11.73 -30.21
N VAL A 138 -7.46 11.26 -31.15
CA VAL A 138 -6.98 12.08 -32.26
C VAL A 138 -8.22 12.63 -32.95
N ILE A 139 -8.47 13.94 -32.82
CA ILE A 139 -9.58 14.62 -33.48
C ILE A 139 -9.30 14.54 -34.98
N PRO A 140 -9.99 13.68 -35.75
CA PRO A 140 -9.63 13.51 -37.14
C PRO A 140 -10.32 14.61 -37.94
N GLY A 141 -9.54 15.51 -38.52
CA GLY A 141 -9.94 16.32 -39.68
C GLY A 141 -10.16 15.48 -40.95
N LYS A 142 -10.54 14.21 -40.82
CA LYS A 142 -10.94 13.30 -41.90
C LYS A 142 -12.26 12.63 -41.50
N PRO A 143 -13.28 12.62 -42.36
CA PRO A 143 -14.59 12.06 -42.02
C PRO A 143 -14.46 10.60 -41.59
N PRO A 144 -15.24 10.15 -40.59
CA PRO A 144 -15.13 8.82 -40.03
C PRO A 144 -15.43 7.80 -41.12
N LYS A 145 -14.48 6.89 -41.41
CA LYS A 145 -14.81 5.64 -42.08
C LYS A 145 -15.73 4.88 -41.13
N PHE A 146 -16.96 4.60 -41.57
CA PHE A 146 -17.89 3.75 -40.85
C PHE A 146 -17.15 2.51 -40.33
N PRO A 147 -17.23 2.20 -39.02
CA PRO A 147 -16.69 0.93 -38.54
C PRO A 147 -17.45 -0.20 -39.24
N PRO A 148 -16.76 -1.28 -39.67
CA PRO A 148 -17.46 -2.48 -40.13
C PRO A 148 -18.41 -2.97 -39.03
N PRO A 149 -19.55 -3.59 -39.40
CA PRO A 149 -20.51 -4.09 -38.42
C PRO A 149 -19.81 -5.03 -37.42
N PRO A 150 -20.15 -4.94 -36.13
CA PRO A 150 -19.52 -5.79 -35.12
C PRO A 150 -19.73 -7.27 -35.47
N PRO A 151 -18.72 -8.13 -35.29
CA PRO A 151 -18.94 -9.57 -35.37
C PRO A 151 -20.00 -9.98 -34.34
N PRO A 152 -20.81 -11.02 -34.60
CA PRO A 152 -21.84 -11.46 -33.67
C PRO A 152 -21.21 -11.77 -32.32
N TYR A 153 -21.63 -11.01 -31.30
CA TYR A 153 -21.41 -11.20 -29.87
C TYR A 153 -20.44 -12.34 -29.51
N SER A 154 -19.14 -12.07 -29.58
CA SER A 154 -18.20 -12.82 -28.77
C SER A 154 -18.24 -12.17 -27.40
N ALA A 155 -19.01 -12.78 -26.49
CA ALA A 155 -18.93 -12.46 -25.08
C ALA A 155 -17.47 -12.60 -24.68
N ALA A 156 -16.77 -11.47 -24.56
CA ALA A 156 -15.48 -11.46 -23.88
C ALA A 156 -15.72 -12.11 -22.51
N PRO A 157 -14.88 -13.07 -22.10
CA PRO A 157 -15.03 -13.67 -20.78
C PRO A 157 -15.10 -12.53 -19.77
N PRO A 158 -16.04 -12.54 -18.81
CA PRO A 158 -16.16 -11.47 -17.83
C PRO A 158 -14.80 -11.29 -17.18
N SER A 159 -14.15 -10.16 -17.45
CA SER A 159 -12.89 -9.83 -16.79
C SER A 159 -13.18 -9.85 -15.31
N SER A 160 -12.57 -10.76 -14.57
CA SER A 160 -12.79 -11.01 -13.15
C SER A 160 -12.42 -9.82 -12.25
N ASN A 161 -11.93 -8.72 -12.84
CA ASN A 161 -11.44 -7.56 -12.14
C ASN A 161 -12.47 -6.43 -12.23
N PRO A 162 -12.92 -5.88 -11.09
CA PRO A 162 -13.87 -4.78 -11.10
C PRO A 162 -13.26 -3.54 -11.76
N THR A 163 -13.91 -3.03 -12.80
CA THR A 163 -13.38 -1.92 -13.60
C THR A 163 -13.66 -0.58 -12.93
N TRP A 164 -12.64 0.02 -12.31
CA TRP A 164 -12.68 1.39 -11.80
C TRP A 164 -11.75 2.31 -12.59
N SER A 165 -12.29 3.43 -13.10
CA SER A 165 -11.57 4.33 -13.99
C SER A 165 -11.58 5.79 -13.54
N LYS A 166 -12.09 6.12 -12.34
CA LYS A 166 -12.26 7.53 -11.89
C LYS A 166 -11.11 8.11 -11.08
N GLY A 167 -10.15 7.30 -10.68
CA GLY A 167 -8.90 7.72 -10.04
C GLY A 167 -8.80 7.16 -8.66
N LEU A 168 -7.85 7.64 -7.89
CA LEU A 168 -7.77 7.33 -6.48
C LEU A 168 -8.73 8.23 -5.71
N TYR A 169 -9.68 7.64 -5.00
CA TYR A 169 -10.49 8.38 -4.03
C TYR A 169 -9.96 8.08 -2.62
N GLY A 170 -9.92 9.12 -1.80
CA GLY A 170 -9.39 9.03 -0.45
C GLY A 170 -9.78 10.21 0.42
N VAL A 171 -9.09 10.35 1.54
CA VAL A 171 -9.30 11.42 2.51
C VAL A 171 -7.99 12.13 2.73
N VAL A 172 -7.99 13.45 2.60
CA VAL A 172 -6.87 14.28 3.04
C VAL A 172 -7.11 14.66 4.49
N TYR A 173 -6.14 14.33 5.34
CA TYR A 173 -6.06 14.80 6.72
C TYR A 173 -5.05 15.93 6.81
N GLU A 174 -5.42 17.01 7.49
CA GLU A 174 -4.46 18.01 7.94
C GLU A 174 -3.86 17.56 9.27
N VAL A 175 -2.55 17.35 9.31
CA VAL A 175 -1.83 16.82 10.49
C VAL A 175 -0.67 17.74 10.88
N THR A 176 -0.20 17.61 12.12
CA THR A 176 1.03 18.29 12.55
C THR A 176 2.27 17.61 11.96
N PRO A 177 3.43 18.28 11.89
CA PRO A 177 4.68 17.66 11.45
C PRO A 177 5.09 16.43 12.29
N GLU A 178 4.78 16.43 13.58
CA GLU A 178 5.05 15.31 14.49
C GLU A 178 4.17 14.10 14.17
N ASP A 179 2.87 14.33 13.94
CA ASP A 179 1.94 13.28 13.51
C ASP A 179 2.31 12.75 12.12
N TYR A 180 2.75 13.63 11.22
CA TYR A 180 3.24 13.21 9.91
C TYR A 180 4.50 12.34 10.02
N ALA A 181 5.46 12.72 10.87
CA ALA A 181 6.63 11.90 11.14
C ALA A 181 6.25 10.51 11.71
N ASN A 182 5.21 10.45 12.55
CA ASN A 182 4.64 9.19 13.04
C ASN A 182 4.00 8.37 11.91
N ILE A 183 3.32 9.00 10.95
CA ILE A 183 2.80 8.32 9.75
C ILE A 183 3.95 7.72 8.94
N ILE A 184 4.96 8.51 8.57
CA ILE A 184 6.14 8.07 7.81
C ILE A 184 6.81 6.88 8.50
N LYS A 185 7.01 6.97 9.82
CA LYS A 185 7.63 5.92 10.63
C LYS A 185 6.82 4.62 10.67
N THR A 186 5.49 4.72 10.68
CA THR A 186 4.59 3.56 10.82
C THR A 186 4.15 2.92 9.51
N GLU A 187 4.16 3.66 8.40
CA GLU A 187 3.85 3.17 7.05
C GLU A 187 5.08 2.64 6.30
N GLY A 188 6.29 3.08 6.70
CA GLY A 188 7.54 2.65 6.06
C GLY A 188 8.00 3.61 4.99
N GLY A 189 7.64 4.88 5.15
CA GLY A 189 8.19 5.97 4.37
C GLY A 189 9.72 5.96 4.52
N GLY A 190 10.40 5.76 3.39
CA GLY A 190 11.85 5.67 3.29
C GLY A 190 12.45 4.26 3.16
N GLN A 191 11.66 3.18 3.20
CA GLN A 191 12.13 1.81 2.92
C GLN A 191 11.20 1.05 1.94
N GLY A 192 9.89 1.31 1.98
CA GLY A 192 8.90 0.71 1.05
C GLY A 192 8.03 1.74 0.33
N TYR A 193 7.77 2.89 0.96
CA TYR A 193 7.06 4.01 0.34
C TYR A 193 7.95 5.24 0.22
N HIS A 194 7.71 6.02 -0.84
CA HIS A 194 8.24 7.36 -1.04
C HIS A 194 7.12 8.37 -0.81
N ASP A 195 7.47 9.48 -0.17
CA ASP A 195 6.60 10.64 -0.06
C ASP A 195 6.56 11.38 -1.39
N VAL A 196 5.36 11.57 -1.95
CA VAL A 196 5.12 12.31 -3.19
C VAL A 196 3.97 13.30 -3.01
N LEU A 197 4.07 14.44 -3.67
CA LEU A 197 2.97 15.41 -3.74
C LEU A 197 2.05 15.07 -4.91
N THR A 198 0.75 15.07 -4.66
CA THR A 198 -0.27 14.83 -5.69
C THR A 198 -1.33 15.94 -5.69
N PRO A 199 -1.81 16.37 -6.87
CA PRO A 199 -2.98 17.23 -6.95
C PRO A 199 -4.23 16.45 -6.52
N CYS A 200 -5.01 17.07 -5.64
CA CYS A 200 -6.26 16.57 -5.10
C CYS A 200 -7.40 17.54 -5.44
N PHE A 201 -8.57 16.99 -5.75
CA PHE A 201 -9.81 17.72 -6.00
C PHE A 201 -10.83 17.36 -4.92
N GLU A 202 -11.47 18.35 -4.31
CA GLU A 202 -12.53 18.11 -3.32
C GLU A 202 -13.68 17.31 -3.96
N LEU A 203 -14.10 16.23 -3.27
CA LEU A 203 -15.31 15.50 -3.64
C LEU A 203 -16.54 16.21 -3.07
N PRO A 204 -17.65 16.29 -3.85
CA PRO A 204 -18.87 16.90 -3.36
C PRO A 204 -19.41 16.14 -2.14
N PRO A 205 -20.00 16.83 -1.15
CA PRO A 205 -20.60 16.16 0.00
C PRO A 205 -21.78 15.28 -0.43
N ALA A 206 -21.99 14.16 0.28
CA ALA A 206 -23.04 13.19 0.00
C ALA A 206 -24.48 13.77 0.09
N LEU A 207 -24.66 14.84 0.86
CA LEU A 207 -25.92 15.59 0.98
C LEU A 207 -25.71 17.01 0.43
N HIS A 208 -26.29 17.28 -0.74
CA HIS A 208 -26.32 18.60 -1.35
C HIS A 208 -27.64 19.29 -1.01
N VAL A 209 -27.59 20.35 -0.21
CA VAL A 209 -28.65 21.38 -0.28
C VAL A 209 -28.37 22.15 -1.57
N PRO A 210 -29.34 22.33 -2.50
CA PRO A 210 -29.07 23.01 -3.76
C PRO A 210 -28.86 24.51 -3.53
N GLU A 211 -27.66 24.92 -3.13
CA GLU A 211 -27.22 26.29 -3.33
C GLU A 211 -26.84 26.42 -4.80
N LYS A 212 -27.75 26.97 -5.60
CA LYS A 212 -27.43 27.43 -6.96
C LYS A 212 -26.40 28.55 -6.86
N PRO A 213 -25.27 28.44 -7.57
CA PRO A 213 -24.86 29.52 -8.44
C PRO A 213 -24.92 29.10 -9.93
N PRO A 214 -24.87 30.05 -10.87
CA PRO A 214 -25.31 29.82 -12.26
C PRO A 214 -24.34 28.97 -13.10
N PHE A 215 -23.16 28.64 -12.59
CA PHE A 215 -22.17 27.79 -13.25
C PHE A 215 -21.37 27.04 -12.17
N PRO A 216 -21.17 25.72 -12.25
CA PRO A 216 -20.25 25.03 -11.34
C PRO A 216 -18.84 25.50 -11.65
N GLU A 217 -18.26 26.35 -10.80
CA GLU A 217 -16.82 26.63 -10.84
C GLU A 217 -16.08 25.31 -10.67
N LEU A 218 -15.12 25.02 -11.55
CA LEU A 218 -14.29 23.82 -11.46
C LEU A 218 -13.58 23.81 -10.09
N PRO A 219 -13.64 22.70 -9.32
CA PRO A 219 -12.98 22.64 -8.03
C PRO A 219 -11.47 22.88 -8.22
N LYS A 220 -10.93 23.86 -7.49
CA LYS A 220 -9.51 24.19 -7.56
C LYS A 220 -8.68 23.06 -6.95
N PRO A 221 -7.63 22.58 -7.65
CA PRO A 221 -6.76 21.56 -7.08
C PRO A 221 -5.90 22.14 -5.95
N PHE A 222 -5.56 21.31 -4.98
CA PHE A 222 -4.55 21.58 -3.97
C PHE A 222 -3.58 20.41 -3.86
N LEU A 223 -2.39 20.64 -3.31
CA LEU A 223 -1.37 19.60 -3.18
C LEU A 223 -1.47 18.90 -1.83
N ALA A 224 -1.39 17.57 -1.83
CA ALA A 224 -1.29 16.76 -0.63
C ALA A 224 -0.15 15.74 -0.76
N HIS A 225 0.52 15.49 0.36
CA HIS A 225 1.48 14.42 0.51
C HIS A 225 0.79 13.06 0.49
N THR A 226 1.34 12.11 -0.22
CA THR A 226 0.88 10.73 -0.21
C THR A 226 2.06 9.78 -0.29
N LEU A 227 1.82 8.52 0.08
CA LEU A 227 2.83 7.48 0.07
C LEU A 227 2.68 6.64 -1.18
N TYR A 228 3.76 6.49 -1.94
CA TYR A 228 3.81 5.72 -3.17
C TYR A 228 5.01 4.78 -3.19
N ALA A 229 4.80 3.49 -3.45
CA ALA A 229 5.89 2.54 -3.64
C ALA A 229 6.18 2.41 -5.15
N PRO A 230 7.30 2.96 -5.65
CA PRO A 230 7.61 2.95 -7.07
C PRO A 230 7.91 1.55 -7.56
N SER A 231 7.30 1.19 -8.68
CA SER A 231 7.78 0.10 -9.52
C SER A 231 9.05 0.60 -10.19
N LEU A 232 10.20 0.00 -9.89
CA LEU A 232 11.41 0.25 -10.67
C LEU A 232 11.09 -0.04 -12.15
N PRO A 233 11.59 0.78 -13.10
CA PRO A 233 11.50 0.45 -14.52
C PRO A 233 11.99 -0.97 -14.69
N GLY A 234 11.12 -1.83 -15.23
CA GLY A 234 11.43 -3.23 -15.40
C GLY A 234 12.79 -3.38 -16.05
N LEU A 235 13.61 -4.25 -15.48
CA LEU A 235 14.61 -4.94 -16.29
C LEU A 235 13.84 -5.46 -17.52
N PRO A 236 14.22 -5.14 -18.76
CA PRO A 236 13.38 -5.42 -19.93
C PRO A 236 13.18 -6.93 -20.00
N GLY A 237 11.98 -7.35 -19.62
CA GLY A 237 11.51 -8.72 -19.58
C GLY A 237 10.29 -8.77 -20.48
N ASP A 238 10.50 -9.30 -21.67
CA ASP A 238 9.53 -9.90 -22.59
C ASP A 238 8.30 -9.11 -23.08
N ASP A 239 8.09 -7.84 -22.69
CA ASP A 239 6.94 -7.05 -23.16
C ASP A 239 7.18 -6.33 -24.51
N ASP A 240 8.42 -6.30 -25.02
CA ASP A 240 8.80 -5.64 -26.29
C ASP A 240 8.84 -6.61 -27.49
N LYS A 241 8.21 -7.79 -27.41
CA LYS A 241 8.22 -8.75 -28.53
C LYS A 241 7.13 -8.52 -29.59
N ASP A 242 6.20 -7.59 -29.41
CA ASP A 242 5.05 -7.43 -30.32
C ASP A 242 4.83 -5.99 -30.87
N ASP A 243 5.88 -5.19 -31.07
CA ASP A 243 5.77 -4.00 -31.94
C ASP A 243 6.54 -4.19 -33.27
N PRO A 244 5.88 -4.64 -34.35
CA PRO A 244 6.52 -4.90 -35.64
C PRO A 244 6.83 -3.61 -36.44
N LYS A 245 6.97 -2.43 -35.80
CA LYS A 245 7.02 -1.14 -36.51
C LYS A 245 8.20 -0.21 -36.21
N ASN A 246 9.36 -0.69 -35.76
CA ASN A 246 10.54 0.18 -35.77
C ASN A 246 11.83 -0.53 -36.24
N PRO A 247 12.00 -0.74 -37.56
CA PRO A 247 13.29 -1.13 -38.10
C PRO A 247 14.14 0.13 -38.31
N GLY A 248 15.19 0.30 -37.51
CA GLY A 248 16.36 1.10 -37.90
C GLY A 248 16.61 2.38 -37.10
N LYS A 249 17.56 2.28 -36.18
CA LYS A 249 18.61 3.29 -35.92
C LYS A 249 19.71 2.55 -35.16
N GLY A 250 20.86 2.21 -35.71
CA GLY A 250 21.74 3.01 -36.55
C GLY A 250 22.80 3.64 -35.64
N ASP A 251 23.86 2.85 -35.40
CA ASP A 251 25.21 3.14 -34.93
C ASP A 251 25.46 4.36 -34.02
N GLY A 252 25.95 4.05 -32.82
CA GLY A 252 26.69 4.95 -31.94
C GLY A 252 27.51 4.10 -30.99
N ASP A 253 28.81 3.98 -31.27
CA ASP A 253 29.82 3.51 -30.32
C ASP A 253 29.75 4.39 -29.06
N ASP A 254 29.35 3.80 -27.93
CA ASP A 254 29.68 4.29 -26.59
C ASP A 254 29.63 3.10 -25.62
N ASP A 255 30.79 2.83 -25.01
CA ASP A 255 31.08 1.78 -24.03
C ASP A 255 30.21 1.91 -22.76
N ASP A 256 28.98 1.42 -22.80
CA ASP A 256 28.07 1.42 -21.64
C ASP A 256 27.37 0.05 -21.50
N ASP A 257 28.14 -1.03 -21.68
CA ASP A 257 27.70 -2.44 -21.69
C ASP A 257 27.38 -3.02 -20.27
N ASP A 258 27.45 -2.18 -19.24
CA ASP A 258 27.18 -2.48 -17.82
C ASP A 258 25.71 -2.27 -17.40
N LYS A 259 24.86 -1.79 -18.32
CA LYS A 259 23.43 -1.56 -18.06
C LYS A 259 22.52 -2.62 -18.68
N ASP A 260 22.99 -3.85 -18.92
CA ASP A 260 22.10 -4.98 -19.18
C ASP A 260 21.70 -5.66 -17.85
N PRO A 261 20.44 -5.52 -17.42
CA PRO A 261 19.89 -6.23 -16.27
C PRO A 261 20.11 -7.73 -16.21
N ARG A 262 20.30 -8.36 -17.37
CA ARG A 262 20.48 -9.81 -17.52
C ARG A 262 21.87 -10.28 -17.08
N LYS A 263 22.85 -9.37 -17.00
CA LYS A 263 24.22 -9.64 -16.54
C LYS A 263 24.40 -9.43 -15.03
N GLN A 264 23.40 -8.91 -14.32
CA GLN A 264 23.53 -8.65 -12.89
C GLN A 264 23.48 -9.96 -12.08
N PRO A 265 24.39 -10.15 -11.11
CA PRO A 265 24.43 -11.37 -10.32
C PRO A 265 23.15 -11.51 -9.48
N TRP A 266 22.66 -12.75 -9.34
CA TRP A 266 21.38 -13.07 -8.72
C TRP A 266 21.19 -12.48 -7.31
N PHE A 267 22.28 -12.28 -6.55
CA PHE A 267 22.23 -11.67 -5.22
C PHE A 267 21.84 -10.19 -5.23
N ARG A 268 22.02 -9.45 -6.35
CA ARG A 268 21.51 -8.08 -6.48
C ARG A 268 19.99 -8.04 -6.54
N ARG A 269 19.32 -9.12 -7.00
CA ARG A 269 17.86 -9.24 -6.92
C ARG A 269 17.37 -9.25 -5.48
N LEU A 270 18.19 -9.71 -4.53
CA LEU A 270 17.87 -9.61 -3.09
C LEU A 270 17.97 -8.19 -2.55
N LEU A 271 18.55 -7.23 -3.27
CA LEU A 271 18.62 -5.83 -2.83
C LEU A 271 17.53 -4.95 -3.45
N LEU A 272 16.77 -5.47 -4.42
CA LEU A 272 15.69 -4.75 -5.10
C LEU A 272 14.33 -5.17 -4.54
N PRO A 273 13.36 -4.25 -4.41
CA PRO A 273 12.01 -4.59 -3.98
C PRO A 273 11.42 -5.75 -4.80
N VAL A 274 10.78 -6.70 -4.13
CA VAL A 274 10.04 -7.78 -4.79
C VAL A 274 8.87 -7.17 -5.55
N HIS A 275 8.88 -7.34 -6.87
CA HIS A 275 7.81 -6.89 -7.75
C HIS A 275 7.24 -8.07 -8.54
N ARG A 276 5.91 -8.12 -8.68
CA ARG A 276 5.23 -9.11 -9.51
C ARG A 276 5.13 -8.60 -10.95
N PRO A 277 5.32 -9.45 -11.97
CA PRO A 277 5.17 -9.05 -13.37
C PRO A 277 3.77 -8.51 -13.67
N ASP A 278 2.74 -9.16 -13.13
CA ASP A 278 1.37 -8.67 -13.14
C ASP A 278 1.08 -7.94 -11.82
N PRO A 279 0.90 -6.61 -11.85
CA PRO A 279 0.64 -5.83 -10.66
C PRO A 279 -0.75 -6.12 -10.04
N ASP A 280 -1.71 -6.66 -10.79
CA ASP A 280 -3.06 -6.97 -10.30
C ASP A 280 -3.21 -8.43 -9.84
N TYR A 281 -2.10 -9.16 -9.79
CA TYR A 281 -2.04 -10.58 -9.42
C TYR A 281 -2.44 -10.86 -7.97
N ALA A 282 -1.93 -10.06 -7.03
CA ALA A 282 -2.03 -10.34 -5.61
C ALA A 282 -3.36 -9.82 -5.02
N GLN A 283 -3.91 -10.56 -4.06
CA GLN A 283 -5.18 -10.23 -3.41
C GLN A 283 -4.95 -9.84 -1.96
N ALA A 284 -5.46 -8.67 -1.55
CA ALA A 284 -5.31 -8.23 -0.16
C ALA A 284 -6.11 -9.11 0.82
N SER A 285 -5.68 -9.16 2.07
CA SER A 285 -6.37 -9.96 3.10
C SER A 285 -7.79 -9.43 3.37
N ALA A 286 -8.72 -10.32 3.74
CA ALA A 286 -10.08 -9.92 4.10
C ALA A 286 -10.11 -8.90 5.26
N ARG A 287 -9.19 -9.05 6.23
CA ARG A 287 -9.01 -8.12 7.34
C ARG A 287 -8.58 -6.74 6.86
N TYR A 288 -7.63 -6.66 5.92
CA TYR A 288 -7.13 -5.40 5.39
C TYR A 288 -8.18 -4.69 4.52
N LEU A 289 -8.85 -5.42 3.63
CA LEU A 289 -9.94 -4.86 2.83
C LEU A 289 -11.10 -4.36 3.70
N LYS A 290 -11.38 -5.03 4.83
CA LYS A 290 -12.36 -4.53 5.80
C LYS A 290 -11.99 -3.12 6.31
N LEU A 291 -10.72 -2.85 6.64
CA LEU A 291 -10.29 -1.52 7.07
C LEU A 291 -10.56 -0.46 5.99
N ILE A 292 -10.23 -0.75 4.73
CA ILE A 292 -10.46 0.19 3.63
C ILE A 292 -11.95 0.43 3.42
N ARG A 293 -12.77 -0.62 3.42
CA ARG A 293 -14.23 -0.54 3.26
C ARG A 293 -14.90 0.19 4.41
N ASP A 294 -14.50 -0.09 5.65
CA ASP A 294 -15.03 0.58 6.84
C ASP A 294 -14.63 2.06 6.82
N GLY A 295 -13.38 2.40 6.50
CA GLY A 295 -12.93 3.78 6.35
C GLY A 295 -13.68 4.54 5.26
N ALA A 296 -13.89 3.91 4.09
CA ALA A 296 -14.69 4.51 3.02
C ALA A 296 -16.12 4.83 3.46
N ARG A 297 -16.72 3.96 4.28
CA ARG A 297 -18.05 4.17 4.86
C ARG A 297 -18.05 5.24 5.96
N GLU A 298 -17.08 5.20 6.87
CA GLU A 298 -16.91 6.17 7.97
C GLU A 298 -16.73 7.61 7.44
N HIS A 299 -16.14 7.76 6.26
CA HIS A 299 -15.97 9.06 5.60
C HIS A 299 -17.06 9.38 4.57
N ALA A 300 -18.05 8.50 4.37
CA ALA A 300 -19.08 8.66 3.36
C ALA A 300 -18.49 8.98 1.97
N LEU A 301 -17.48 8.23 1.55
CA LEU A 301 -16.96 8.29 0.17
C LEU A 301 -18.08 7.93 -0.83
N PRO A 302 -18.01 8.36 -2.10
CA PRO A 302 -19.05 8.11 -3.10
C PRO A 302 -19.50 6.64 -3.18
N ASP A 303 -20.80 6.42 -3.31
CA ASP A 303 -21.42 5.08 -3.27
C ASP A 303 -20.89 4.13 -4.35
N ASP A 304 -20.56 4.66 -5.52
CA ASP A 304 -19.95 3.92 -6.62
C ASP A 304 -18.53 3.45 -6.28
N TYR A 305 -17.75 4.28 -5.57
CA TYR A 305 -16.43 3.89 -5.05
C TYR A 305 -16.55 2.85 -3.94
N GLN A 306 -17.53 3.00 -3.04
CA GLN A 306 -17.81 1.98 -2.02
C GLN A 306 -18.21 0.64 -2.66
N ALA A 307 -19.02 0.65 -3.72
CA ALA A 307 -19.39 -0.54 -4.48
C ALA A 307 -18.17 -1.17 -5.18
N TYR A 308 -17.28 -0.36 -5.75
CA TYR A 308 -16.00 -0.83 -6.28
C TYR A 308 -15.17 -1.52 -5.19
N LEU A 309 -14.95 -0.87 -4.04
CA LEU A 309 -14.18 -1.45 -2.93
C LEU A 309 -14.83 -2.74 -2.40
N ALA A 310 -16.16 -2.82 -2.40
CA ALA A 310 -16.91 -4.01 -2.01
C ALA A 310 -16.72 -5.18 -3.00
N SER A 311 -16.56 -4.89 -4.29
CA SER A 311 -16.35 -5.89 -5.33
C SER A 311 -14.94 -6.50 -5.36
N LEU A 312 -13.95 -5.89 -4.68
CA LEU A 312 -12.59 -6.42 -4.58
C LEU A 312 -12.56 -7.80 -3.91
N GLN A 313 -11.93 -8.78 -4.54
CA GLN A 313 -11.79 -10.11 -3.97
C GLN A 313 -10.72 -10.12 -2.87
N SER A 314 -11.08 -10.63 -1.70
CA SER A 314 -10.13 -10.86 -0.61
C SER A 314 -9.42 -12.20 -0.77
N TYR A 315 -8.13 -12.25 -0.43
CA TYR A 315 -7.39 -13.50 -0.31
C TYR A 315 -8.00 -14.43 0.73
N THR A 316 -8.19 -15.68 0.33
CA THR A 316 -8.65 -16.79 1.16
C THR A 316 -7.83 -18.03 0.87
N MET A 317 -7.37 -18.70 1.93
CA MET A 317 -6.76 -20.02 1.82
C MET A 317 -7.86 -21.05 1.52
N THR A 318 -7.66 -21.86 0.48
CA THR A 318 -8.65 -22.85 0.02
C THR A 318 -8.26 -24.28 0.35
N SER A 319 -7.00 -24.54 0.73
CA SER A 319 -6.49 -25.89 0.99
C SER A 319 -5.81 -26.03 2.35
N VAL A 320 -5.90 -27.24 2.93
CA VAL A 320 -5.15 -27.63 4.14
C VAL A 320 -3.64 -27.55 3.90
N ARG A 321 -3.21 -27.80 2.66
CA ARG A 321 -1.82 -27.70 2.24
C ARG A 321 -1.27 -26.27 2.38
N GLN A 322 -2.04 -25.26 1.94
CA GLN A 322 -1.70 -23.85 2.18
C GLN A 322 -1.66 -23.52 3.69
N GLN A 323 -2.53 -24.14 4.50
CA GLN A 323 -2.53 -23.95 5.95
C GLN A 323 -1.25 -24.50 6.59
N ILE A 324 -0.78 -25.68 6.17
CA ILE A 324 0.51 -26.23 6.60
C ILE A 324 1.65 -25.31 6.14
N GLY A 325 1.63 -24.89 4.86
CA GLY A 325 2.60 -23.96 4.30
C GLY A 325 2.70 -22.66 5.08
N ARG A 326 1.56 -22.07 5.47
CA ARG A 326 1.47 -20.88 6.32
C ARG A 326 2.18 -21.08 7.66
N VAL A 327 1.90 -22.19 8.36
CA VAL A 327 2.50 -22.46 9.68
C VAL A 327 4.01 -22.63 9.56
N LEU A 328 4.47 -23.43 8.59
CA LEU A 328 5.89 -23.65 8.35
C LEU A 328 6.61 -22.35 7.95
N PHE A 329 5.99 -21.55 7.08
CA PHE A 329 6.54 -20.27 6.65
C PHE A 329 6.67 -19.30 7.82
N ILE A 330 5.64 -19.18 8.66
CA ILE A 330 5.69 -18.34 9.86
C ILE A 330 6.78 -18.84 10.82
N ILE A 331 6.87 -20.14 11.11
CA ILE A 331 7.90 -20.69 12.01
C ILE A 331 9.30 -20.37 11.50
N ALA A 332 9.53 -20.46 10.18
CA ALA A 332 10.82 -20.14 9.58
C ALA A 332 11.12 -18.63 9.57
N ALA A 333 10.13 -17.81 9.20
CA ALA A 333 10.30 -16.36 9.04
C ALA A 333 10.33 -15.62 10.38
N LEU A 334 9.51 -16.03 11.35
CA LEU A 334 9.28 -15.32 12.62
C LEU A 334 10.59 -15.03 13.38
N PRO A 335 11.44 -16.00 13.72
CA PRO A 335 12.66 -15.73 14.47
C PRO A 335 13.57 -14.70 13.78
N LEU A 336 13.67 -14.80 12.45
CA LEU A 336 14.45 -13.88 11.63
C LEU A 336 13.85 -12.46 11.65
N LEU A 337 12.53 -12.34 11.53
CA LEU A 337 11.83 -11.05 11.65
C LEU A 337 12.00 -10.42 13.04
N LEU A 338 11.87 -11.21 14.11
CA LEU A 338 12.08 -10.73 15.48
C LEU A 338 13.52 -10.29 15.73
N LEU A 339 14.50 -10.98 15.15
CA LEU A 339 15.89 -10.56 15.20
C LEU A 339 16.08 -9.18 14.57
N MET A 340 15.54 -8.96 13.36
CA MET A 340 15.64 -7.66 12.68
C MET A 340 14.93 -6.54 13.46
N ILE A 341 13.77 -6.83 14.04
CA ILE A 341 13.05 -5.89 14.92
C ILE A 341 13.88 -5.58 16.18
N GLY A 342 14.46 -6.61 16.80
CA GLY A 342 15.28 -6.48 18.01
C GLY A 342 16.52 -5.63 17.76
N LEU A 343 17.24 -5.89 16.67
CA LEU A 343 18.37 -5.08 16.22
C LEU A 343 17.94 -3.64 15.93
N GLY A 344 16.79 -3.45 15.28
CA GLY A 344 16.22 -2.13 15.03
C GLY A 344 15.97 -1.34 16.32
N ARG A 345 15.52 -1.99 17.41
CA ARG A 345 15.34 -1.33 18.71
C ARG A 345 16.66 -1.03 19.40
N LEU A 346 17.61 -1.95 19.35
CA LEU A 346 18.90 -1.82 20.02
C LEU A 346 19.80 -0.76 19.38
N LEU A 347 19.64 -0.55 18.07
CA LEU A 347 20.47 0.34 17.26
C LEU A 347 19.74 1.63 16.84
N ALA A 348 18.50 1.85 17.31
CA ALA A 348 17.81 3.09 17.04
C ALA A 348 18.41 4.24 17.84
N ASP A 349 18.70 5.36 17.17
CA ASP A 349 19.11 6.60 17.84
C ASP A 349 17.97 7.17 18.70
N ASP A 350 18.23 8.21 19.49
CA ASP A 350 17.24 8.89 20.34
C ASP A 350 16.04 9.47 19.54
N VAL A 351 16.23 9.69 18.23
CA VAL A 351 15.20 10.15 17.28
C VAL A 351 14.43 8.95 16.67
N GLY A 352 14.80 7.71 16.99
CA GLY A 352 14.22 6.49 16.48
C GLY A 352 14.66 6.14 15.05
N ARG A 353 15.79 6.68 14.58
CA ARG A 353 16.38 6.36 13.27
C ARG A 353 17.29 5.16 13.40
N THR A 354 17.20 4.23 12.45
CA THR A 354 18.07 3.04 12.42
C THR A 354 19.25 3.24 11.44
N PRO A 355 20.39 2.56 11.66
CA PRO A 355 21.54 2.67 10.76
C PRO A 355 21.17 2.24 9.34
N ARG A 356 21.69 2.97 8.33
CA ARG A 356 21.36 2.70 6.91
C ARG A 356 21.64 1.25 6.50
N TRP A 357 22.74 0.67 6.97
CA TRP A 357 23.09 -0.72 6.67
C TRP A 357 22.03 -1.71 7.20
N LEU A 358 21.38 -1.39 8.33
CA LEU A 358 20.33 -2.23 8.91
C LEU A 358 19.04 -2.16 8.10
N GLY A 359 18.71 -0.99 7.53
CA GLY A 359 17.61 -0.84 6.57
C GLY A 359 17.83 -1.67 5.31
N ILE A 360 19.05 -1.64 4.75
CA ILE A 360 19.44 -2.48 3.61
C ILE A 360 19.36 -3.97 3.98
N ALA A 361 19.90 -4.37 5.13
CA ALA A 361 19.83 -5.76 5.60
C ALA A 361 18.39 -6.23 5.81
N THR A 362 17.52 -5.35 6.31
CA THR A 362 16.08 -5.63 6.48
C THR A 362 15.39 -5.87 5.14
N THR A 363 15.69 -5.03 4.15
CA THR A 363 15.18 -5.19 2.78
C THR A 363 15.67 -6.49 2.16
N ALA A 364 16.97 -6.79 2.30
CA ALA A 364 17.56 -8.04 1.82
C ALA A 364 16.94 -9.29 2.45
N CYS A 365 16.69 -9.24 3.77
CA CYS A 365 16.00 -10.28 4.51
C CYS A 365 14.59 -10.54 3.96
N MET A 366 13.82 -9.47 3.70
CA MET A 366 12.47 -9.61 3.13
C MET A 366 12.48 -10.20 1.74
N ASN A 367 13.38 -9.72 0.88
CA ASN A 367 13.51 -10.24 -0.48
C ASN A 367 13.94 -11.71 -0.49
N PHE A 368 14.78 -12.11 0.47
CA PHE A 368 15.14 -13.52 0.66
C PHE A 368 13.94 -14.38 1.07
N LEU A 369 13.11 -13.92 2.01
CA LEU A 369 11.88 -14.63 2.39
C LEU A 369 10.94 -14.82 1.20
N TRP A 370 10.80 -13.80 0.35
CA TRP A 370 10.02 -13.90 -0.89
C TRP A 370 10.65 -14.84 -1.91
N ALA A 371 11.98 -14.84 -2.06
CA ALA A 371 12.66 -15.80 -2.94
C ALA A 371 12.48 -17.25 -2.47
N VAL A 372 12.55 -17.50 -1.16
CA VAL A 372 12.24 -18.81 -0.56
C VAL A 372 10.77 -19.17 -0.78
N TYR A 373 9.87 -18.19 -0.67
CA TYR A 373 8.46 -18.42 -0.96
C TYR A 373 8.25 -18.83 -2.42
N ASP A 374 8.77 -18.07 -3.37
CA ASP A 374 8.57 -18.31 -4.81
C ASP A 374 9.25 -19.61 -5.28
N GLY A 375 10.45 -19.89 -4.79
CA GLY A 375 11.24 -21.06 -5.21
C GLY A 375 10.82 -22.37 -4.52
N PHE A 376 10.26 -22.30 -3.31
CA PHE A 376 9.99 -23.49 -2.51
C PHE A 376 8.54 -23.55 -2.03
N PHE A 377 8.05 -22.53 -1.32
CA PHE A 377 6.74 -22.64 -0.69
C PHE A 377 5.58 -22.60 -1.68
N LYS A 378 5.59 -21.73 -2.67
CA LYS A 378 4.51 -21.62 -3.66
C LYS A 378 4.34 -22.91 -4.47
N PRO A 379 5.41 -23.52 -5.04
CA PRO A 379 5.30 -24.82 -5.69
C PRO A 379 4.85 -25.95 -4.76
N LEU A 380 5.34 -25.94 -3.50
CA LEU A 380 5.15 -27.05 -2.56
C LEU A 380 3.93 -26.93 -1.65
N PHE A 381 3.34 -25.75 -1.45
CA PHE A 381 2.19 -25.56 -0.57
C PHE A 381 1.00 -24.85 -1.24
N GLY A 382 1.17 -24.37 -2.46
CA GLY A 382 0.15 -23.63 -3.20
C GLY A 382 0.33 -22.12 -3.07
N ASP A 383 -0.53 -21.38 -3.74
CA ASP A 383 -0.40 -19.93 -3.84
C ASP A 383 -0.80 -19.24 -2.53
N GLY A 384 0.12 -18.48 -1.94
CA GLY A 384 -0.10 -17.69 -0.74
C GLY A 384 -0.49 -16.24 -1.00
N GLU A 385 -0.64 -15.83 -2.26
CA GLU A 385 -0.94 -14.44 -2.67
C GLU A 385 -2.33 -14.26 -3.29
N ARG A 386 -2.90 -15.32 -3.86
CA ARG A 386 -4.24 -15.32 -4.46
C ARG A 386 -5.04 -16.55 -4.05
N THR A 387 -6.35 -16.39 -3.95
CA THR A 387 -7.29 -17.49 -3.77
C THR A 387 -7.23 -18.41 -4.98
N MET A 388 -6.87 -19.68 -4.78
CA MET A 388 -6.83 -20.66 -5.86
C MET A 388 -8.25 -21.16 -6.17
N PRO A 389 -8.69 -21.18 -7.44
CA PRO A 389 -9.93 -21.84 -7.81
C PRO A 389 -9.84 -23.35 -7.51
N GLU A 390 -10.97 -23.95 -7.16
CA GLU A 390 -11.02 -25.32 -6.63
C GLU A 390 -10.36 -26.36 -7.56
N GLN A 391 -10.50 -26.18 -8.88
CA GLN A 391 -9.87 -27.03 -9.89
C GLN A 391 -8.34 -26.94 -9.88
N GLU A 392 -7.77 -25.72 -9.79
CA GLU A 392 -6.32 -25.52 -9.69
C GLU A 392 -5.76 -26.09 -8.38
N ALA A 393 -6.49 -25.91 -7.27
CA ALA A 393 -6.09 -26.45 -5.97
C ALA A 393 -6.03 -28.00 -6.00
N ARG A 394 -7.01 -28.65 -6.64
CA ARG A 394 -7.04 -30.11 -6.83
C ARG A 394 -5.91 -30.59 -7.75
N ALA A 395 -5.65 -29.89 -8.86
CA ALA A 395 -4.55 -30.22 -9.78
C ALA A 395 -3.19 -30.10 -9.09
N ALA A 396 -2.96 -29.02 -8.33
CA ALA A 396 -1.72 -28.83 -7.59
C ALA A 396 -1.50 -29.91 -6.52
N ALA A 397 -2.57 -30.40 -5.87
CA ALA A 397 -2.49 -31.52 -4.93
C ALA A 397 -2.11 -32.84 -5.62
N ALA A 398 -2.69 -33.11 -6.79
CA ALA A 398 -2.39 -34.32 -7.56
C ALA A 398 -0.92 -34.37 -8.03
N THR A 399 -0.37 -33.24 -8.50
CA THR A 399 1.05 -33.17 -8.94
C THR A 399 2.03 -33.52 -7.82
N VAL A 400 1.76 -33.08 -6.57
CA VAL A 400 2.64 -33.43 -5.44
C VAL A 400 2.54 -34.90 -5.05
N ILE A 401 1.34 -35.48 -5.06
CA ILE A 401 1.17 -36.91 -4.78
C ILE A 401 2.03 -37.71 -5.77
N ILE A 402 1.97 -37.36 -7.06
CA ILE A 402 2.78 -37.99 -8.11
C ILE A 402 4.29 -37.83 -7.84
N LEU A 403 4.75 -36.63 -7.48
CA LEU A 403 6.17 -36.39 -7.15
C LEU A 403 6.62 -37.17 -5.90
N THR A 404 5.78 -37.24 -4.86
CA THR A 404 6.10 -37.98 -3.64
C THR A 404 6.12 -39.49 -3.85
N ASP A 405 5.23 -40.01 -4.70
CA ASP A 405 5.20 -41.43 -5.07
C ASP A 405 6.40 -41.78 -5.96
N SER A 406 6.79 -40.90 -6.88
CA SER A 406 8.01 -41.02 -7.67
C SER A 406 9.26 -41.05 -6.78
N ALA A 407 9.39 -40.13 -5.82
CA ALA A 407 10.52 -40.07 -4.91
C ALA A 407 10.59 -41.28 -3.96
N LYS A 408 9.44 -41.79 -3.51
CA LYS A 408 9.38 -43.04 -2.72
C LYS A 408 9.76 -44.26 -3.56
N SER A 409 9.30 -44.34 -4.81
CA SER A 409 9.65 -45.42 -5.73
C SER A 409 11.15 -45.46 -5.99
N GLU A 410 11.77 -44.30 -6.25
CA GLU A 410 13.22 -44.17 -6.47
C GLU A 410 14.02 -44.55 -5.22
N LYS A 411 13.59 -44.09 -4.04
CA LYS A 411 14.20 -44.49 -2.76
C LYS A 411 14.10 -46.01 -2.52
N ASN A 412 12.96 -46.63 -2.80
CA ASN A 412 12.77 -48.06 -2.62
C ASN A 412 13.61 -48.88 -3.61
N ARG A 413 13.80 -48.38 -4.83
CA ARG A 413 14.71 -48.99 -5.81
C ARG A 413 16.16 -48.92 -5.35
N LEU A 414 16.60 -47.76 -4.87
CA LEU A 414 17.96 -47.58 -4.33
C LEU A 414 18.24 -48.41 -3.07
N LEU A 415 17.22 -48.75 -2.29
CA LEU A 415 17.36 -49.61 -1.11
C LEU A 415 17.25 -51.12 -1.42
N GLY A 416 16.71 -51.49 -2.59
CA GLY A 416 16.62 -52.89 -3.04
C GLY A 416 17.85 -53.39 -3.79
N ASP A 417 18.76 -52.48 -4.17
CA ASP A 417 20.02 -52.76 -4.86
C ASP A 417 21.23 -52.92 -3.88
N TRP A 418 21.00 -52.93 -2.56
CA TRP A 418 21.95 -53.30 -1.50
C TRP A 418 21.50 -54.60 -0.82
#